data_AF-A0A8C0FM82-F1
#
_entry.id   AF-A0A8C0FM82-F1
#
_cell.length_a   1.000
_cell.length_b   1.000
_cell.length_c   1.000
_cell.angle_alpha   90.00
_cell.angle_beta   90.00
_cell.angle_gamma   90.00
#
_symmetry.space_group_name_H-M   'P 1'
#
loop_
_entity.id
_entity.type
_entity.pdbx_description
1 polymer ?
#
loop_
_entity_poly.entity_id
_entity_poly.type
_entity_poly.pdbx_seq_one_letter_code
_entity_poly.pdbx_strand_id
1 'polypeptide(L)'
;RASSVGFLVGTRHLNKSISFAYFTIKDRLPQILTRVIDTLHRHKNEFFEEHGEKGVEAEKRAISFLSKLRNELQTDKPVTPLEDELPDAGLWNQYLDYQRNLSNGNGEPSWFQSPWLYVECYMYRRIHAALAQK
;
A
#
# COMPACT_ATOMS: atom_id res chain seq x y z
N ARG A 1 -34.77 44.99 -30.37
CA ARG A 1 -34.49 44.51 -28.99
C ARG A 1 -34.05 43.05 -29.12
N ALA A 2 -32.76 42.78 -29.40
CA ALA A 2 -31.67 42.56 -28.42
C ALA A 2 -32.09 41.50 -27.39
N SER A 3 -31.81 40.21 -27.62
CA SER A 3 -30.56 39.45 -27.33
C SER A 3 -30.54 38.87 -25.91
N SER A 4 -30.39 37.53 -25.81
CA SER A 4 -29.32 36.83 -25.07
C SER A 4 -29.75 35.57 -24.28
N VAL A 5 -29.14 34.45 -24.67
CA VAL A 5 -28.33 33.50 -23.86
C VAL A 5 -29.08 32.84 -22.66
N GLY A 6 -29.40 31.54 -22.67
CA GLY A 6 -28.48 30.41 -22.74
C GLY A 6 -27.98 30.03 -21.34
N PHE A 7 -28.37 28.88 -20.79
CA PHE A 7 -27.46 28.12 -19.90
C PHE A 7 -27.90 26.66 -19.79
N LEU A 8 -26.98 25.79 -20.21
CA LEU A 8 -26.98 24.36 -19.99
C LEU A 8 -27.19 24.08 -18.49
N VAL A 9 -28.15 23.21 -18.16
CA VAL A 9 -28.18 22.55 -16.86
C VAL A 9 -26.96 21.62 -16.83
N GLY A 10 -25.83 22.20 -16.43
CA GLY A 10 -24.60 21.47 -16.20
C GLY A 10 -24.87 20.37 -15.19
N THR A 11 -24.57 19.15 -15.60
CA THR A 11 -24.29 18.03 -14.71
C THR A 11 -23.21 18.47 -13.72
N ARG A 12 -23.63 19.06 -12.59
CA ARG A 12 -22.77 19.19 -11.40
C ARG A 12 -22.55 17.76 -10.91
N HIS A 13 -21.56 17.08 -11.48
CA HIS A 13 -20.86 16.00 -10.82
C HIS A 13 -20.52 16.54 -9.42
N LEU A 14 -21.14 15.95 -8.40
CA LEU A 14 -20.83 16.25 -7.01
C LEU A 14 -19.32 16.07 -6.82
N ASN A 15 -18.60 17.17 -6.76
CA ASN A 15 -17.20 17.19 -6.40
C ASN A 15 -17.13 16.97 -4.89
N LYS A 16 -17.34 15.73 -4.44
CA LYS A 16 -17.14 15.33 -3.05
C LYS A 16 -15.64 15.45 -2.82
N SER A 17 -15.20 16.38 -1.98
CA SER A 17 -13.79 16.54 -1.61
C SER A 17 -13.32 15.29 -0.87
N ILE A 18 -12.83 14.32 -1.62
CA ILE A 18 -12.15 13.15 -1.07
C ILE A 18 -10.86 13.66 -0.40
N SER A 19 -10.60 13.26 0.85
CA SER A 19 -9.41 13.73 1.57
C SER A 19 -8.12 13.33 0.83
N PHE A 20 -7.07 14.14 0.97
CA PHE A 20 -5.77 13.83 0.37
C PHE A 20 -5.22 12.47 0.87
N ALA A 21 -5.51 12.12 2.12
CA ALA A 21 -5.20 10.81 2.69
C ALA A 21 -5.88 9.67 1.92
N TYR A 22 -7.20 9.78 1.69
CA TYR A 22 -7.93 8.76 0.91
C TYR A 22 -7.41 8.66 -0.52
N PHE A 23 -7.16 9.79 -1.19
CA PHE A 23 -6.56 9.78 -2.53
C PHE A 23 -5.19 9.11 -2.54
N THR A 24 -4.35 9.40 -1.53
CA THR A 24 -3.04 8.78 -1.41
C THR A 24 -3.15 7.28 -1.23
N ILE A 25 -3.96 6.82 -0.27
CA ILE A 25 -4.15 5.39 0.01
C ILE A 25 -4.75 4.66 -1.19
N LYS A 26 -5.78 5.23 -1.83
CA LYS A 26 -6.50 4.58 -2.93
C LYS A 26 -5.71 4.54 -4.23
N ASP A 27 -5.04 5.63 -4.59
CA ASP A 27 -4.49 5.80 -5.93
C ASP A 27 -2.96 5.79 -5.92
N ARG A 28 -2.31 6.52 -5.01
CA ARG A 28 -0.84 6.66 -5.02
C ARG A 28 -0.12 5.42 -4.50
N LEU A 29 -0.55 4.85 -3.37
CA LEU A 29 0.14 3.70 -2.78
C LEU A 29 0.12 2.45 -3.69
N PRO A 30 -0.99 2.09 -4.35
CA PRO A 30 -1.00 0.98 -5.31
C PRO A 30 -0.10 1.22 -6.54
N GLN A 31 -0.01 2.47 -7.01
CA GLN A 31 0.90 2.83 -8.09
C GLN A 31 2.36 2.68 -7.68
N ILE A 32 2.71 3.07 -6.45
CA ILE A 32 4.06 2.87 -5.90
C ILE A 32 4.40 1.39 -5.84
N LEU A 33 3.52 0.55 -5.26
CA LEU A 33 3.75 -0.90 -5.21
C LEU A 33 3.89 -1.53 -6.58
N THR A 34 3.10 -1.09 -7.56
CA THR A 34 3.22 -1.56 -8.95
C THR A 34 4.58 -1.20 -9.54
N ARG A 35 5.06 0.04 -9.35
CA ARG A 35 6.40 0.44 -9.81
C ARG A 35 7.53 -0.33 -9.13
N VAL A 36 7.39 -0.69 -7.85
CA VAL A 36 8.38 -1.52 -7.15
C VAL A 36 8.42 -2.92 -7.76
N ILE A 37 7.25 -3.55 -7.98
CA ILE A 37 7.14 -4.86 -8.64
C ILE A 37 7.76 -4.82 -10.05
N ASP A 38 7.40 -3.81 -10.85
CA ASP A 38 7.94 -3.64 -12.21
C ASP A 38 9.45 -3.44 -12.22
N THR A 39 10.01 -2.86 -11.15
CA THR A 39 11.47 -2.67 -11.02
C THR A 39 12.17 -3.99 -10.72
N LEU A 40 11.65 -4.77 -9.78
CA LEU A 40 12.19 -6.12 -9.48
C LEU A 40 12.18 -7.00 -10.73
N HIS A 41 11.05 -7.03 -11.45
CA HIS A 41 10.91 -7.84 -12.65
C HIS A 41 11.90 -7.44 -13.76
N ARG A 42 12.18 -6.14 -13.93
CA ARG A 42 13.15 -5.64 -14.93
C ARG A 42 14.59 -6.01 -14.61
N HIS A 43 14.94 -6.16 -13.34
CA HIS A 43 16.29 -6.55 -12.91
C HIS A 43 16.47 -8.07 -12.75
N LYS A 44 15.48 -8.88 -13.14
CA LYS A 44 15.57 -10.35 -13.07
C LYS A 44 16.85 -10.92 -13.72
N ASN A 45 17.26 -10.38 -14.87
CA ASN A 45 18.46 -10.85 -15.55
C ASN A 45 19.74 -10.51 -14.75
N GLU A 46 19.81 -9.33 -14.16
CA GLU A 46 20.90 -8.91 -13.28
C GLU A 46 20.98 -9.82 -12.04
N PHE A 47 19.83 -10.12 -11.41
CA PHE A 47 19.80 -11.07 -10.28
C PHE A 47 20.23 -12.49 -10.67
N PHE A 48 19.92 -12.92 -11.90
CA PHE A 48 20.41 -14.20 -12.42
C PHE A 48 21.92 -14.19 -12.67
N GLU A 49 22.45 -13.12 -13.24
CA GLU A 49 23.88 -12.98 -13.51
C GLU A 49 24.71 -12.93 -12.22
N GLU A 50 24.24 -12.23 -11.19
CA GLU A 50 24.97 -12.07 -9.92
C GLU A 50 24.77 -13.23 -8.93
N HIS A 51 23.59 -13.84 -8.92
CA HIS A 51 23.18 -14.80 -7.88
C HIS A 51 22.61 -16.12 -8.43
N GLY A 52 22.58 -16.30 -9.74
CA GLY A 52 22.03 -17.48 -10.41
C GLY A 52 20.54 -17.68 -10.12
N GLU A 53 20.12 -18.95 -10.10
CA GLU A 53 18.73 -19.33 -9.78
C GLU A 53 18.27 -18.82 -8.41
N LYS A 54 19.18 -18.67 -7.44
CA LYS A 54 18.81 -18.15 -6.11
C LYS A 54 18.31 -16.70 -6.17
N GLY A 55 18.92 -15.88 -7.02
CA GLY A 55 18.50 -14.49 -7.24
C GLY A 55 17.11 -14.42 -7.87
N VAL A 56 16.86 -15.24 -8.90
CA VAL A 56 15.54 -15.33 -9.55
C VAL A 56 14.46 -15.83 -8.60
N GLU A 57 14.75 -16.84 -7.78
CA GLU A 57 13.80 -17.34 -6.80
C GLU A 57 13.52 -16.31 -5.68
N ALA A 58 14.52 -15.54 -5.26
CA ALA A 58 14.32 -14.43 -4.31
C ALA A 58 13.45 -13.31 -4.92
N GLU A 59 13.69 -12.95 -6.19
CA GLU A 59 12.87 -11.99 -6.94
C GLU A 59 11.40 -12.43 -7.02
N LYS A 60 11.14 -13.68 -7.41
CA LYS A 60 9.77 -14.25 -7.44
C LYS A 60 9.09 -14.20 -6.07
N ARG A 61 9.81 -14.52 -4.98
CA ARG A 61 9.27 -14.44 -3.61
C ARG A 61 8.90 -13.01 -3.25
N ALA A 62 9.78 -12.05 -3.51
CA ALA A 62 9.53 -10.63 -3.26
C ALA A 62 8.32 -10.11 -4.07
N ILE A 63 8.23 -10.43 -5.37
CA ILE A 63 7.08 -10.04 -6.21
C ILE A 63 5.78 -10.65 -5.70
N SER A 64 5.78 -11.92 -5.30
CA SER A 64 4.60 -12.59 -4.73
C SER A 64 4.12 -11.87 -3.47
N PHE A 65 5.04 -11.56 -2.54
CA PHE A 65 4.74 -10.84 -1.31
C PHE A 65 4.19 -9.42 -1.59
N LEU A 66 4.82 -8.68 -2.49
CA LEU A 66 4.41 -7.31 -2.84
C LEU A 66 3.07 -7.28 -3.59
N SER A 67 2.79 -8.30 -4.41
CA SER A 67 1.50 -8.46 -5.07
C SER A 67 0.38 -8.73 -4.07
N LYS A 68 0.64 -9.57 -3.05
CA LYS A 68 -0.25 -9.79 -1.92
C LYS A 68 -0.49 -8.49 -1.15
N LEU A 69 0.57 -7.76 -0.80
CA LEU A 69 0.47 -6.46 -0.10
C LEU A 69 -0.38 -5.44 -0.88
N ARG A 70 -0.21 -5.37 -2.21
CA ARG A 70 -1.03 -4.49 -3.06
C ARG A 70 -2.50 -4.90 -3.01
N ASN A 71 -2.80 -6.20 -3.07
CA ASN A 71 -4.18 -6.69 -2.98
C ASN A 71 -4.80 -6.39 -1.60
N GLU A 72 -4.05 -6.62 -0.52
CA GLU A 72 -4.46 -6.29 0.85
C GLU A 72 -4.87 -4.81 0.96
N LEU A 73 -4.03 -3.91 0.42
CA LEU A 73 -4.27 -2.49 0.40
C LEU A 73 -5.51 -2.12 -0.42
N GLN A 74 -5.62 -2.62 -1.65
CA GLN A 74 -6.72 -2.28 -2.56
C GLN A 74 -8.08 -2.82 -2.08
N THR A 75 -8.08 -3.91 -1.32
CA THR A 75 -9.31 -4.56 -0.80
C THR A 75 -9.58 -4.25 0.66
N ASP A 76 -8.89 -3.24 1.21
CA ASP A 76 -9.01 -2.78 2.60
C ASP A 76 -8.94 -3.93 3.63
N LYS A 77 -8.01 -4.86 3.43
CA LYS A 77 -7.79 -5.94 4.41
C LYS A 77 -7.27 -5.35 5.73
N PRO A 78 -7.52 -6.05 6.86
CA PRO A 78 -6.89 -5.71 8.12
C PRO A 78 -5.36 -5.62 8.01
N VAL A 79 -4.77 -4.68 8.73
CA VAL A 79 -3.32 -4.59 8.93
C VAL A 79 -2.89 -5.77 9.79
N THR A 80 -1.92 -6.55 9.32
CA THR A 80 -1.44 -7.76 9.99
C THR A 80 -0.14 -7.49 10.76
N PRO A 81 0.16 -8.28 11.80
CA PRO A 81 1.47 -8.26 12.43
C PRO A 81 2.59 -8.50 11.42
N LEU A 82 3.75 -7.91 11.69
CA LEU A 82 5.00 -8.22 10.99
C LEU A 82 5.59 -9.51 11.57
N GLU A 83 5.89 -10.46 10.69
CA GLU A 83 6.43 -11.79 11.04
C GLU A 83 7.90 -11.96 10.58
N ASP A 84 8.51 -10.89 10.08
CA ASP A 84 9.92 -10.88 9.66
C ASP A 84 10.88 -10.76 10.85
N GLU A 85 12.14 -11.14 10.65
CA GLU A 85 13.19 -11.17 11.68
C GLU A 85 13.89 -9.82 11.89
N LEU A 86 13.38 -8.72 11.34
CA LEU A 86 14.03 -7.41 11.49
C LEU A 86 13.82 -6.86 12.91
N PRO A 87 14.80 -6.11 13.45
CA PRO A 87 14.84 -5.74 14.87
C PRO A 87 13.68 -4.84 15.33
N ASP A 88 13.02 -4.14 14.40
CA ASP A 88 11.91 -3.23 14.70
C ASP A 88 10.53 -3.90 14.63
N ALA A 89 10.42 -5.17 14.20
CA ALA A 89 9.14 -5.86 14.03
C ALA A 89 8.32 -5.87 15.33
N GLY A 90 8.97 -6.08 16.48
CA GLY A 90 8.32 -6.04 17.79
C GLY A 90 7.70 -4.67 18.13
N LEU A 91 8.39 -3.57 17.79
CA LEU A 91 7.90 -2.21 18.01
C LEU A 91 6.65 -1.92 17.14
N TRP A 92 6.71 -2.34 15.87
CA TRP A 92 5.58 -2.21 14.95
C TRP A 92 4.35 -3.00 15.43
N ASN A 93 4.55 -4.22 15.91
CA ASN A 93 3.46 -5.06 16.42
C ASN A 93 2.85 -4.46 17.69
N GLN A 94 3.65 -3.91 18.60
CA GLN A 94 3.15 -3.17 19.76
C GLN A 94 2.30 -1.95 19.35
N TYR A 95 2.71 -1.23 18.31
CA TYR A 95 1.94 -0.09 17.81
C TYR A 95 0.62 -0.54 17.14
N LEU A 96 0.62 -1.66 16.42
CA LEU A 96 -0.60 -2.26 15.88
C LEU A 96 -1.59 -2.63 16.99
N ASP A 97 -1.10 -3.23 18.08
CA ASP A 97 -1.95 -3.55 19.24
C ASP A 97 -2.50 -2.30 19.91
N TYR A 98 -1.70 -1.24 20.01
CA TYR A 98 -2.19 0.07 20.46
C TYR A 98 -3.32 0.59 19.56
N GLN A 99 -3.20 0.50 18.23
CA GLN A 99 -4.26 0.89 17.29
C GLN A 99 -5.54 0.05 17.47
N ARG A 100 -5.41 -1.27 17.67
CA ARG A 100 -6.57 -2.14 17.97
C ARG A 100 -7.32 -1.70 19.23
N ASN A 101 -6.57 -1.35 20.27
CA ASN A 101 -7.15 -0.91 21.53
C ASN A 101 -7.88 0.45 21.40
N LEU A 102 -7.34 1.39 20.61
CA LEU A 102 -8.00 2.67 20.34
C LEU A 102 -9.37 2.51 19.67
N SER A 103 -9.53 1.48 18.83
CA SER A 103 -10.78 1.21 18.13
C SER A 103 -11.91 0.74 19.06
N ASN A 104 -11.65 0.46 20.35
CA ASN A 104 -12.65 0.03 21.34
C ASN A 104 -13.58 -1.11 20.85
N GLY A 105 -13.08 -2.01 19.99
CA GLY A 105 -13.86 -3.11 19.43
C GLY A 105 -14.68 -2.78 18.18
N ASN A 106 -14.58 -1.57 17.62
CA ASN A 106 -15.30 -1.16 16.39
C ASN A 106 -14.70 -1.70 15.09
N GLY A 107 -13.79 -2.67 15.16
CA GLY A 107 -13.18 -3.33 14.01
C GLY A 107 -11.66 -3.41 14.09
N GLU A 108 -11.07 -4.22 13.22
CA GLU A 108 -9.62 -4.32 13.07
C GLU A 108 -9.07 -3.09 12.32
N PRO A 109 -7.89 -2.56 12.70
CA PRO A 109 -7.20 -1.54 11.92
C PRO A 109 -7.02 -2.00 10.47
N SER A 110 -7.48 -1.20 9.52
CA SER A 110 -7.36 -1.47 8.07
C SER A 110 -6.73 -0.28 7.35
N TRP A 111 -6.47 -0.42 6.05
CA TRP A 111 -5.81 0.60 5.22
C TRP A 111 -6.58 1.92 5.15
N PHE A 112 -7.91 1.87 5.08
CA PHE A 112 -8.76 3.05 4.96
C PHE A 112 -9.32 3.55 6.30
N GLN A 113 -9.19 2.77 7.38
CA GLN A 113 -9.69 3.14 8.71
C GLN A 113 -8.59 3.62 9.67
N SER A 114 -7.33 3.25 9.43
CA SER A 114 -6.21 3.60 10.30
C SER A 114 -5.62 4.98 9.95
N PRO A 115 -4.85 5.61 10.84
CA PRO A 115 -4.18 6.87 10.56
C PRO A 115 -3.31 6.79 9.29
N TRP A 116 -3.47 7.75 8.38
CA TRP A 116 -2.80 7.76 7.08
C TRP A 116 -1.27 7.61 7.20
N LEU A 117 -0.63 8.38 8.08
CA LEU A 117 0.80 8.31 8.31
C LEU A 117 1.25 6.90 8.72
N TYR A 118 0.46 6.22 9.57
CA TYR A 118 0.76 4.87 10.00
C TYR A 118 0.71 3.87 8.84
N VAL A 119 -0.37 3.87 8.04
CA VAL A 119 -0.52 2.90 6.94
C VAL A 119 0.46 3.15 5.80
N GLU A 120 0.84 4.40 5.55
CA GLU A 120 1.88 4.74 4.58
C GLU A 120 3.25 4.22 5.04
N CYS A 121 3.64 4.48 6.29
CA CYS A 121 4.89 3.94 6.83
C CYS A 121 4.88 2.41 6.91
N TYR A 122 3.75 1.80 7.30
CA TYR A 122 3.59 0.35 7.36
C TYR A 122 3.78 -0.30 5.99
N MET A 123 3.25 0.31 4.91
CA MET A 123 3.46 -0.17 3.54
C MET A 123 4.95 -0.20 3.16
N TYR A 124 5.69 0.89 3.42
CA TYR A 124 7.13 0.91 3.18
C TYR A 124 7.90 -0.11 4.05
N ARG A 125 7.46 -0.31 5.30
CA ARG A 125 8.05 -1.32 6.18
C ARG A 125 7.81 -2.76 5.69
N ARG A 126 6.63 -3.03 5.12
CA ARG A 126 6.30 -4.31 4.46
C ARG A 126 7.10 -4.49 3.16
N ILE A 127 7.38 -3.43 2.40
CA ILE A 127 8.30 -3.50 1.25
C ILE A 127 9.70 -3.92 1.72
N HIS A 128 10.22 -3.29 2.78
CA HIS A 128 11.52 -3.65 3.33
C HIS A 128 11.57 -5.12 3.82
N ALA A 129 10.51 -5.58 4.48
CA ALA A 129 10.36 -6.99 4.87
C ALA A 129 10.43 -7.95 3.66
N ALA A 130 9.80 -7.58 2.54
CA ALA A 130 9.81 -8.39 1.32
C ALA A 130 11.22 -8.57 0.74
N LEU A 131 12.07 -7.55 0.89
CA LEU A 131 13.43 -7.53 0.36
C LEU A 131 14.47 -8.13 1.31
N ALA A 132 14.18 -8.17 2.61
CA ALA A 132 15.08 -8.70 3.64
C ALA A 132 14.94 -10.20 3.90
N GLN A 133 13.99 -10.88 3.24
CA GLN A 133 13.81 -12.33 3.37
C GLN A 133 15.04 -13.08 2.83
N LYS A 134 15.59 -13.98 3.65
CA LYS A 134 16.73 -14.84 3.30
C LYS A 134 16.31 -16.04 2.44
#